data_AF-A0A258CRB6-F1
#
_entry.id   AF-A0A258CRB6-F1
#
_cell.length_a   1.000
_cell.length_b   1.000
_cell.length_c   1.000
_cell.angle_alpha   90.00
_cell.angle_beta   90.00
_cell.angle_gamma   90.00
#
_symmetry.space_group_name_H-M   'P 1'
#
loop_
_entity.id
_entity.type
_entity.pdbx_description
1 polymer ?
#
loop_
_entity_poly.entity_id
_entity_poly.type
_entity_poly.pdbx_seq_one_letter_code
_entity_poly.pdbx_strand_id
1 'polypeptide(L)'
;MPSRISAEIAQLARLARDGGLDLTQVSLRVKADLLMSTPQPAPDDLAAFGEMAATLMPGVDEATAVILARKIAAWPHAPAPALAALRERGGAVLAALIRHGLQLGPAEMEDVAAQPDGRLAS
;
A
#
# COMPACT_ATOMS: atom_id res chain seq x y z
N MET A 1 -14.04 1.44 -34.90
CA MET A 1 -13.25 2.10 -33.84
C MET A 1 -12.92 1.06 -32.78
N PRO A 2 -11.67 0.94 -32.31
CA PRO A 2 -11.36 0.01 -31.22
C PRO A 2 -12.20 0.37 -29.99
N SER A 3 -12.68 -0.64 -29.28
CA SER A 3 -13.39 -0.44 -28.02
C SER A 3 -12.47 0.27 -27.03
N ARG A 4 -13.05 1.14 -26.19
CA ARG A 4 -12.34 1.90 -25.15
C ARG A 4 -11.42 1.01 -24.30
N ILE A 5 -11.91 -0.18 -23.97
CA ILE A 5 -11.18 -1.21 -23.22
C ILE A 5 -9.92 -1.67 -23.98
N SER A 6 -10.01 -1.93 -25.29
CA SER A 6 -8.85 -2.32 -26.10
C SER A 6 -7.80 -1.23 -26.21
N ALA A 7 -8.22 0.05 -26.22
CA ALA A 7 -7.30 1.18 -26.21
C ALA A 7 -6.55 1.32 -24.86
N GLU A 8 -7.27 1.12 -23.75
CA GLU A 8 -6.69 1.14 -22.40
C GLU A 8 -5.72 -0.03 -22.19
N ILE A 9 -6.05 -1.24 -22.64
CA ILE A 9 -5.13 -2.40 -22.57
C ILE A 9 -3.88 -2.17 -23.41
N ALA A 10 -4.02 -1.62 -24.62
CA ALA A 10 -2.87 -1.30 -25.47
C ALA A 10 -1.98 -0.20 -24.84
N GLN A 11 -2.57 0.75 -24.11
CA GLN A 11 -1.84 1.78 -23.38
C GLN A 11 -1.10 1.22 -22.17
N LEU A 12 -1.74 0.34 -21.39
CA LEU A 12 -1.10 -0.40 -20.30
C LEU A 12 0.09 -1.24 -20.81
N ALA A 13 -0.09 -1.93 -21.95
CA ALA A 13 0.97 -2.74 -22.56
C ALA A 13 2.15 -1.90 -23.06
N ARG A 14 1.92 -0.65 -23.49
CA ARG A 14 2.99 0.30 -23.85
C ARG A 14 3.71 0.81 -22.60
N LEU A 15 2.97 1.24 -21.58
CA LEU A 15 3.53 1.68 -20.29
C LEU A 15 4.41 0.61 -19.61
N ALA A 16 3.98 -0.66 -19.68
CA ALA A 16 4.77 -1.81 -19.21
C ALA A 16 6.06 -2.03 -20.01
N ARG A 17 6.05 -1.70 -21.31
CA ARG A 17 7.19 -1.88 -22.21
C ARG A 17 8.21 -0.76 -22.10
N ASP A 18 7.76 0.45 -21.79
CA ASP A 18 8.59 1.66 -21.71
C ASP A 18 9.18 1.90 -20.30
N GLY A 19 8.97 0.96 -19.36
CA GLY A 19 9.44 1.07 -17.97
C GLY A 19 8.66 2.07 -17.10
N GLY A 20 7.62 2.71 -17.65
CA GLY A 20 6.74 3.62 -16.92
C GLY A 20 5.74 2.91 -15.99
N LEU A 21 5.64 1.58 -16.07
CA LEU A 21 4.89 0.75 -15.15
C LEU A 21 5.84 -0.19 -14.41
N ASP A 22 6.11 0.11 -13.15
CA ASP A 22 6.85 -0.81 -12.29
C ASP A 22 5.95 -2.03 -11.98
N LEU A 23 6.21 -3.13 -12.68
CA LEU A 23 5.48 -4.38 -12.53
C LEU A 23 5.49 -4.89 -11.09
N THR A 24 6.54 -4.58 -10.33
CA THR A 24 6.68 -4.94 -8.92
C THR A 24 5.57 -4.31 -8.07
N GLN A 25 5.31 -3.02 -8.30
CA GLN A 25 4.27 -2.26 -7.60
C GLN A 25 2.86 -2.63 -8.08
N VAL A 26 2.72 -3.02 -9.34
CA VAL A 26 1.46 -3.55 -9.89
C VAL A 26 1.15 -4.91 -9.26
N SER A 27 2.11 -5.83 -9.24
CA SER A 27 1.96 -7.15 -8.63
C SER A 27 1.60 -7.06 -7.16
N LEU A 28 2.23 -6.16 -6.39
CA LEU A 28 1.89 -5.93 -4.99
C LEU A 28 0.43 -5.50 -4.81
N ARG A 29 -0.05 -4.55 -5.64
CA ARG A 29 -1.44 -4.08 -5.60
C ARG A 29 -2.44 -5.17 -5.99
N VAL A 30 -2.16 -5.89 -7.07
CA VAL A 30 -3.01 -6.99 -7.55
C VAL A 30 -3.10 -8.10 -6.50
N LYS A 31 -1.98 -8.47 -5.87
CA LYS A 31 -1.98 -9.49 -4.82
C LYS A 31 -2.79 -9.05 -3.59
N ALA A 32 -2.69 -7.77 -3.20
CA ALA A 32 -3.53 -7.21 -2.14
C ALA A 32 -5.02 -7.27 -2.49
N ASP A 33 -5.40 -6.88 -3.71
CA ASP A 33 -6.79 -6.92 -4.16
C ASP A 33 -7.36 -8.34 -4.20
N LEU A 34 -6.57 -9.31 -4.70
CA LEU A 34 -6.97 -10.72 -4.73
C LEU A 34 -7.22 -11.26 -3.32
N LEU A 35 -6.31 -10.99 -2.39
CA LEU A 35 -6.44 -11.42 -0.99
C LEU A 35 -7.66 -10.79 -0.31
N MET A 36 -7.94 -9.51 -0.54
CA MET A 36 -9.09 -8.81 0.02
C MET A 36 -10.42 -9.26 -0.59
N SER A 37 -10.41 -9.76 -1.84
CA SER A 37 -11.57 -10.37 -2.47
C SER A 37 -11.86 -11.81 -1.99
N THR A 38 -10.92 -12.41 -1.25
CA THR A 38 -11.04 -13.76 -0.72
C THR A 38 -11.60 -13.69 0.72
N PRO A 39 -12.78 -14.27 1.02
CA PRO A 39 -13.39 -14.15 2.34
C PRO A 39 -12.54 -14.73 3.49
N GLN A 40 -11.78 -15.79 3.19
CA GLN A 40 -10.89 -16.45 4.14
C GLN A 40 -9.57 -16.81 3.42
N PRO A 41 -8.66 -15.83 3.27
CA PRO A 41 -7.41 -16.04 2.55
C PRO A 41 -6.53 -17.06 3.28
N ALA A 42 -5.80 -17.88 2.51
CA ALA A 42 -4.94 -18.91 3.08
C ALA A 42 -3.80 -18.28 3.90
N PRO A 43 -3.41 -18.86 5.05
CA PRO A 43 -2.33 -18.34 5.88
C PRO A 43 -1.00 -18.17 5.12
N ASP A 44 -0.67 -19.11 4.23
CA ASP A 44 0.55 -19.07 3.43
C ASP A 44 0.54 -17.89 2.45
N ASP A 45 -0.62 -17.58 1.86
CA ASP A 45 -0.75 -16.44 0.94
C ASP A 45 -0.62 -15.10 1.68
N LEU A 46 -1.14 -15.02 2.91
CA LEU A 46 -0.98 -13.86 3.79
C LEU A 46 0.48 -13.66 4.21
N ALA A 47 1.18 -14.73 4.59
CA ALA A 47 2.60 -14.69 4.94
C ALA A 47 3.44 -14.22 3.75
N ALA A 48 3.23 -14.83 2.58
CA ALA A 48 3.92 -14.47 1.35
C ALA A 48 3.59 -13.03 0.89
N PHE A 49 2.39 -12.51 1.20
CA PHE A 49 2.07 -11.11 0.93
C PHE A 49 2.77 -10.17 1.91
N GLY A 50 2.85 -10.53 3.19
CA GLY A 50 3.60 -9.78 4.18
C GLY A 50 5.08 -9.62 3.81
N GLU A 51 5.75 -10.72 3.45
CA GLU A 51 7.15 -10.72 3.03
C GLU A 51 7.37 -9.89 1.76
N MET A 52 6.50 -10.06 0.76
CA MET A 52 6.52 -9.28 -0.47
C MET A 52 6.35 -7.78 -0.18
N ALA A 53 5.37 -7.41 0.66
CA ALA A 53 5.15 -6.01 1.02
C ALA A 53 6.39 -5.43 1.72
N ALA A 54 6.94 -6.11 2.73
CA ALA A 54 8.12 -5.65 3.46
C ALA A 54 9.34 -5.46 2.55
N THR A 55 9.57 -6.40 1.62
CA THR A 55 10.70 -6.34 0.69
C THR A 55 10.56 -5.19 -0.31
N LEU A 56 9.36 -4.98 -0.83
CA LEU A 56 9.15 -4.04 -1.93
C LEU A 56 8.91 -2.61 -1.46
N MET A 57 8.34 -2.42 -0.26
CA MET A 57 7.89 -1.11 0.24
C MET A 57 8.88 0.05 0.08
N PRO A 58 10.21 -0.13 0.30
CA PRO A 58 11.18 0.95 0.14
C PRO A 58 11.26 1.53 -1.28
N GLY A 59 10.97 0.71 -2.30
CA GLY A 59 11.01 1.11 -3.71
C GLY A 59 9.65 1.52 -4.29
N VAL A 60 8.56 1.36 -3.54
CA VAL A 60 7.21 1.72 -3.99
C VAL A 60 7.03 3.23 -4.00
N ASP A 61 6.40 3.79 -5.03
CA ASP A 61 6.06 5.21 -5.04
C ASP A 61 5.09 5.58 -3.89
N GLU A 62 5.09 6.84 -3.45
CA GLU A 62 4.25 7.26 -2.32
C GLU A 62 2.75 7.09 -2.58
N ALA A 63 2.27 7.38 -3.79
CA ALA A 63 0.85 7.27 -4.12
C ALA A 63 0.38 5.81 -4.04
N THR A 64 1.17 4.87 -4.53
CA THR A 64 0.90 3.43 -4.44
C THR A 64 0.90 2.97 -2.97
N ALA A 65 1.86 3.43 -2.16
CA ALA A 65 1.90 3.08 -0.74
C ALA A 65 0.70 3.66 0.05
N VAL A 66 0.27 4.88 -0.26
CA VAL A 66 -0.94 5.47 0.30
C VAL A 66 -2.19 4.65 -0.08
N ILE A 67 -2.32 4.24 -1.34
CA ILE A 67 -3.43 3.39 -1.77
C ILE A 67 -3.42 2.08 -0.98
N LEU A 68 -2.25 1.46 -0.81
CA LEU A 68 -2.13 0.20 -0.07
C LEU A 68 -2.46 0.40 1.42
N ALA A 69 -1.96 1.47 2.05
CA ALA A 69 -2.29 1.82 3.43
C ALA A 69 -3.79 1.95 3.66
N ARG A 70 -4.51 2.64 2.77
CA ARG A 70 -5.97 2.79 2.87
C ARG A 70 -6.69 1.45 2.83
N LYS A 71 -6.23 0.53 1.98
CA LYS A 71 -6.81 -0.79 1.83
C LYS A 71 -6.54 -1.69 3.04
N ILE A 72 -5.31 -1.67 3.55
CA ILE A 72 -4.86 -2.58 4.61
C ILE A 72 -5.31 -2.12 6.00
N ALA A 73 -5.45 -0.81 6.25
CA ALA A 73 -5.69 -0.25 7.58
C ALA A 73 -6.85 -0.87 8.37
N ALA A 74 -7.97 -1.17 7.71
CA ALA A 74 -9.15 -1.79 8.32
C ALA A 74 -9.33 -3.27 7.94
N TRP A 75 -8.38 -3.87 7.21
CA TRP A 75 -8.51 -5.24 6.76
C TRP A 75 -8.18 -6.21 7.90
N PRO A 76 -9.13 -7.07 8.35
CA PRO A 76 -8.91 -7.91 9.52
C PRO A 76 -7.76 -8.93 9.38
N HIS A 77 -7.41 -9.28 8.14
CA HIS A 77 -6.35 -10.24 7.82
C HIS A 77 -5.03 -9.56 7.44
N ALA A 78 -4.91 -8.25 7.66
CA ALA A 78 -3.71 -7.49 7.34
C ALA A 78 -2.45 -8.11 7.98
N PRO A 79 -1.46 -8.56 7.18
CA PRO A 79 -0.25 -9.12 7.73
C PRO A 79 0.56 -8.07 8.47
N ALA A 80 1.05 -8.41 9.67
CA ALA A 80 1.87 -7.53 10.48
C ALA A 80 3.11 -6.97 9.74
N PRO A 81 3.84 -7.75 8.92
CA PRO A 81 4.99 -7.22 8.17
C PRO A 81 4.60 -6.12 7.16
N ALA A 82 3.45 -6.26 6.50
CA ALA A 82 2.97 -5.24 5.56
C ALA A 82 2.57 -3.95 6.29
N LEU A 83 1.93 -4.07 7.44
CA LEU A 83 1.58 -2.93 8.30
C LEU A 83 2.83 -2.23 8.85
N ALA A 84 3.83 -2.98 9.30
CA ALA A 84 5.10 -2.44 9.80
C ALA A 84 5.83 -1.65 8.70
N ALA A 85 5.98 -2.25 7.52
CA ALA A 85 6.63 -1.60 6.38
C ALA A 85 5.92 -0.30 5.95
N LEU A 86 4.58 -0.25 6.02
CA LEU A 86 3.83 0.97 5.74
C LEU A 86 3.95 2.03 6.85
N ARG A 87 4.03 1.62 8.13
CA ARG A 87 4.26 2.53 9.25
C ARG A 87 5.64 3.19 9.17
N GLU A 88 6.68 2.42 8.86
CA GLU A 88 8.07 2.90 8.75
C GLU A 88 8.23 4.00 7.70
N ARG A 89 7.35 4.04 6.67
CA ARG A 89 7.36 5.13 5.69
C ARG A 89 6.95 6.49 6.26
N GLY A 90 6.17 6.52 7.35
CA GLY A 90 5.68 7.76 7.94
C GLY A 90 4.80 8.60 7.00
N GLY A 91 4.75 9.90 7.26
CA GLY A 91 4.17 10.91 6.37
C GLY A 91 2.73 10.62 5.92
N ALA A 92 2.47 10.80 4.61
CA ALA A 92 1.15 10.60 4.02
C ALA A 92 0.64 9.15 4.15
N VAL A 93 1.56 8.17 4.19
CA VAL A 93 1.25 6.73 4.32
C VAL A 93 0.76 6.43 5.74
N LEU A 94 1.49 6.87 6.77
CA LEU A 94 1.07 6.70 8.16
C LEU A 94 -0.24 7.45 8.43
N ALA A 95 -0.38 8.67 7.93
CA ALA A 95 -1.63 9.43 8.07
C ALA A 95 -2.82 8.71 7.40
N ALA A 96 -2.58 8.00 6.28
CA ALA A 96 -3.62 7.19 5.64
C ALA A 96 -3.97 5.94 6.46
N LEU A 97 -2.99 5.26 7.07
CA LEU A 97 -3.26 4.13 7.96
C LEU A 97 -4.18 4.54 9.12
N ILE A 98 -3.85 5.63 9.80
CA ILE A 98 -4.59 6.13 10.96
C ILE A 98 -6.02 6.52 10.58
N ARG A 99 -6.19 7.32 9.50
CA ARG A 99 -7.52 7.76 9.05
C ARG A 99 -8.44 6.62 8.64
N HIS A 100 -7.88 5.52 8.16
CA HIS A 100 -8.65 4.41 7.58
C HIS A 100 -8.80 3.21 8.52
N GLY A 101 -8.54 3.38 9.82
CA GLY A 101 -8.94 2.39 10.82
C GLY A 101 -7.81 1.63 11.49
N LEU A 102 -6.54 1.99 11.24
CA LEU A 102 -5.46 1.50 12.08
C LEU A 102 -5.59 2.11 13.47
N GLN A 103 -5.88 1.27 14.47
CA GLN A 103 -5.84 1.65 15.87
C GLN A 103 -4.36 1.82 16.26
N LEU A 104 -3.95 3.04 16.62
CA LEU A 104 -2.62 3.28 17.18
C LEU A 104 -2.60 2.84 18.65
N GLY A 105 -1.51 2.18 19.06
CA GLY A 105 -1.23 1.99 20.48
C GLY A 105 -0.80 3.31 21.15
N PRO A 106 -0.89 3.43 22.48
CA PRO A 106 -0.58 4.67 23.20
C PRO A 106 0.86 5.17 22.99
N ALA A 107 1.83 4.26 22.83
CA ALA A 107 3.22 4.62 22.55
C ALA A 107 3.43 5.22 21.15
N GLU A 108 2.64 4.78 20.16
CA GLU A 108 2.72 5.30 18.78
C GLU A 108 2.08 6.69 18.67
N MET A 109 1.07 6.98 19.50
CA MET A 109 0.45 8.30 19.57
C MET A 109 1.42 9.38 20.07
N GLU A 110 2.29 9.02 21.02
CA GLU A 110 3.28 9.94 21.60
C GLU A 110 4.39 10.28 20.59
N ASP A 111 4.84 9.31 19.79
CA ASP A 111 5.85 9.51 18.74
C ASP A 111 5.33 10.35 17.55
N VAL A 112 4.05 10.20 17.18
CA VAL A 112 3.39 11.05 16.18
C VAL A 112 3.21 12.48 16.70
N ALA A 113 2.87 12.67 17.98
CA ALA A 113 2.74 13.99 18.59
C ALA A 113 4.08 14.70 18.81
N ALA A 114 5.17 13.94 18.95
CA ALA A 114 6.52 14.46 19.13
C ALA A 114 7.16 14.97 17.82
N GLN A 115 6.59 14.66 16.65
CA GLN A 115 7.06 15.20 15.37
C GLN A 115 6.43 16.58 15.12
N PRO A 116 7.21 17.68 15.20
CA PRO A 116 6.68 19.01 14.93
C PRO A 116 6.29 19.12 13.45
N ASP A 117 5.04 19.48 13.21
CA ASP A 117 4.49 19.79 11.89
C ASP A 117 5.27 20.98 11.29
N GLY A 118 6.19 20.72 10.37
CA GLY A 118 6.99 21.75 9.69
C GLY A 118 6.18 22.68 8.77
N ARG A 119 4.84 22.65 8.83
CA ARG A 119 3.94 23.50 8.02
C ARG A 119 3.28 24.64 8.81
N LEU A 120 3.72 24.92 10.04
CA LEU A 120 3.39 26.16 10.75
C LEU A 120 4.60 27.10 10.83
N ALA A 121 5.21 27.40 9.69
CA ALA A 121 6.07 28.57 9.57
C ALA A 121 6.03 29.11 8.13
N SER A 122 5.71 30.41 8.04
CA SER A 122 5.57 31.33 6.89
C SER A 122 4.44 31.09 5.91
#